data_AF-A0A7C4UEA8-F1
#
_entry.id   AF-A0A7C4UEA8-F1
#
_cell.length_a   1.000
_cell.length_b   1.000
_cell.length_c   1.000
_cell.angle_alpha   90.00
_cell.angle_beta   90.00
_cell.angle_gamma   90.00
#
_symmetry.space_group_name_H-M   'P 1'
#
loop_
_entity.id
_entity.type
_entity.pdbx_description
1 polymer ?
#
loop_
_entity_poly.entity_id
_entity_poly.type
_entity_poly.pdbx_seq_one_letter_code
_entity_poly.pdbx_strand_id
1 'polypeptide(L)'
;TVIDPKNPLLVDAAAPEQPGDLIEIEKNGDSSKKVDLLILGDGYTASERKKFVADARRLTAELFATSPFKERRRDFNVWGLCPAARESGISRPSTGIHRASPVGATYDAFGSERYILTFDNKAFRRIASFAPYEFVEIITNTSTYGGGGILGQYGTVAAGSTWAPYVFVHEFGHHFAGLADEYYTSSVAYLPRTDRVEPYEPNVTALLDPAKLKWKDLVVEGTPLPTPWQKAEYEQMSKAFQERRAAIRRERRPESEFDALTRENKKAEEKLLSAEKFAGKVGAFEGAMYEAKGYYRPAANCIMFSRCDFFCPVCKRAIEQVIEQYVAAPR
;
A
#
# COMPACT_ATOMS: atom_id res chain seq x y z
N THR A 1 -8.94 1.33 -31.86
CA THR A 1 -8.41 0.04 -32.36
C THR A 1 -9.50 -1.00 -32.29
N VAL A 2 -9.69 -1.82 -33.33
CA VAL A 2 -10.65 -2.94 -33.32
C VAL A 2 -9.90 -4.19 -32.86
N ILE A 3 -10.46 -4.93 -31.90
CA ILE A 3 -9.91 -6.21 -31.41
C ILE A 3 -10.77 -7.34 -32.00
N ASP A 4 -10.16 -8.19 -32.81
CA ASP A 4 -10.79 -9.41 -33.34
C ASP A 4 -10.19 -10.64 -32.61
N PRO A 5 -10.98 -11.37 -31.80
CA PRO A 5 -10.50 -12.54 -31.06
C PRO A 5 -10.11 -13.71 -31.96
N LYS A 6 -10.40 -13.65 -33.26
CA LYS A 6 -9.97 -14.66 -34.25
C LYS A 6 -8.72 -14.25 -35.00
N ASN A 7 -8.18 -13.06 -34.78
CA ASN A 7 -7.00 -12.59 -35.49
C ASN A 7 -5.74 -13.32 -34.99
N PRO A 8 -5.13 -14.21 -35.80
CA PRO A 8 -4.00 -15.02 -35.37
C PRO A 8 -2.69 -14.21 -35.21
N LEU A 9 -2.67 -12.95 -35.64
CA LEU A 9 -1.56 -12.02 -35.43
C LEU A 9 -1.66 -11.27 -34.10
N LEU A 10 -2.86 -11.22 -33.49
CA LEU A 10 -3.12 -10.52 -32.23
C LEU A 10 -3.35 -11.48 -31.05
N VAL A 11 -3.92 -12.66 -31.32
CA VAL A 11 -4.20 -13.68 -30.30
C VAL A 11 -3.12 -14.75 -30.35
N ASP A 12 -2.18 -14.67 -29.41
CA ASP A 12 -1.18 -15.70 -29.18
C ASP A 12 -1.78 -16.83 -28.34
N ALA A 13 -1.94 -18.01 -28.96
CA ALA A 13 -2.45 -19.21 -28.31
C ALA A 13 -1.34 -20.08 -27.68
N ALA A 14 -0.06 -19.68 -27.78
CA ALA A 14 1.02 -20.40 -27.14
C ALA A 14 0.86 -20.32 -25.61
N ALA A 15 0.89 -21.48 -24.95
CA ALA A 15 0.91 -21.52 -23.50
C ALA A 15 2.32 -21.12 -23.00
N PRO A 16 2.46 -20.01 -22.25
CA PRO A 16 3.74 -19.69 -21.62
C PRO A 16 4.13 -20.78 -20.62
N GLU A 17 5.41 -20.84 -20.27
CA GLU A 17 5.88 -21.74 -19.22
C GLU A 17 5.20 -21.39 -17.89
N GLN A 18 4.67 -22.41 -17.20
CA GLN A 18 3.95 -22.21 -15.96
C GLN A 18 4.93 -21.76 -14.86
N PRO A 19 4.69 -20.62 -14.18
CA PRO A 19 5.60 -20.08 -13.17
C PRO A 19 5.66 -20.94 -11.90
N GLY A 20 4.71 -21.85 -11.72
CA GLY A 20 4.61 -22.78 -10.61
C GLY A 20 3.15 -23.14 -10.32
N ASP A 21 2.96 -24.04 -9.36
CA ASP A 21 1.61 -24.42 -8.93
C ASP A 21 0.91 -23.28 -8.20
N LEU A 22 -0.33 -23.01 -8.61
CA LEU A 22 -1.24 -22.09 -7.94
C LEU A 22 -1.49 -22.54 -6.50
N ILE A 23 -1.41 -21.60 -5.56
CA ILE A 23 -1.64 -21.83 -4.14
C ILE A 23 -2.98 -21.23 -3.77
N GLU A 24 -3.88 -22.06 -3.25
CA GLU A 24 -5.11 -21.57 -2.63
C GLU A 24 -4.79 -21.09 -1.21
N ILE A 25 -4.75 -19.77 -1.01
CA ILE A 25 -4.55 -19.17 0.32
C ILE A 25 -5.88 -19.16 1.06
N GLU A 26 -6.94 -18.67 0.41
CA GLU A 26 -8.30 -18.68 0.93
C GLU A 26 -9.32 -18.59 -0.22
N LYS A 27 -10.26 -19.52 -0.33
CA LYS A 27 -11.31 -19.50 -1.35
C LYS A 27 -12.69 -19.41 -0.71
N ASN A 28 -13.41 -18.33 -0.99
CA ASN A 28 -14.72 -18.04 -0.42
C ASN A 28 -15.86 -18.12 -1.45
N GLY A 29 -15.57 -18.31 -2.74
CA GLY A 29 -16.60 -18.50 -3.75
C GLY A 29 -16.09 -18.50 -5.19
N ASP A 30 -17.04 -18.35 -6.11
CA ASP A 30 -16.77 -18.14 -7.54
C ASP A 30 -16.16 -16.75 -7.77
N SER A 31 -15.11 -16.67 -8.59
CA SER A 31 -14.42 -15.43 -8.97
C SER A 31 -15.37 -14.36 -9.52
N SER A 32 -16.46 -14.73 -10.19
CA SER A 32 -17.46 -13.77 -10.69
C SER A 32 -18.27 -13.05 -9.59
N LYS A 33 -18.09 -13.42 -8.32
CA LYS A 33 -18.83 -12.88 -7.16
C LYS A 33 -17.91 -12.54 -5.98
N LYS A 34 -16.60 -12.49 -6.21
CA LYS A 34 -15.56 -12.29 -5.21
C LYS A 34 -14.48 -11.40 -5.78
N VAL A 35 -13.81 -10.68 -4.91
CA VAL A 35 -12.54 -10.03 -5.25
C VAL A 35 -11.45 -11.09 -5.26
N ASP A 36 -10.81 -11.33 -6.39
CA ASP A 36 -9.62 -12.17 -6.51
C ASP A 36 -8.35 -11.34 -6.24
N LEU A 37 -7.75 -11.56 -5.07
CA LEU A 37 -6.45 -11.02 -4.68
C LEU A 37 -5.35 -12.06 -4.94
N LEU A 38 -4.40 -11.74 -5.80
CA LEU A 38 -3.20 -12.54 -6.01
C LEU A 38 -2.05 -12.03 -5.14
N ILE A 39 -1.49 -12.91 -4.31
CA ILE A 39 -0.19 -12.70 -3.66
C ILE A 39 0.89 -13.29 -4.56
N LEU A 40 1.76 -12.44 -5.10
CA LEU A 40 2.82 -12.83 -6.02
C LEU A 40 4.19 -12.76 -5.33
N GLY A 41 4.92 -13.87 -5.27
CA GLY A 41 6.25 -13.91 -4.68
C GLY A 41 7.34 -13.47 -5.66
N ASP A 42 8.29 -12.65 -5.22
CA ASP A 42 9.52 -12.38 -5.97
C ASP A 42 10.78 -12.56 -5.10
N GLY A 43 11.84 -13.10 -5.70
CA GLY A 43 13.10 -13.40 -4.99
C GLY A 43 13.04 -14.63 -4.07
N TYR A 44 12.03 -15.50 -4.18
CA TYR A 44 11.99 -16.77 -3.46
C TYR A 44 12.55 -17.88 -4.35
N THR A 45 13.59 -18.57 -3.90
CA THR A 45 14.09 -19.78 -4.59
C THR A 45 13.08 -20.94 -4.48
N ALA A 46 13.26 -21.99 -5.28
CA ALA A 46 12.42 -23.19 -5.21
C ALA A 46 12.37 -23.81 -3.80
N SER A 47 13.51 -23.82 -3.07
CA SER A 47 13.59 -24.29 -1.68
C SER A 47 12.87 -23.38 -0.67
N GLU A 48 12.65 -22.11 -1.01
CA GLU A 48 11.98 -21.13 -0.15
C GLU A 48 10.48 -21.02 -0.41
N ARG A 49 9.90 -21.85 -1.30
CA ARG A 49 8.45 -21.83 -1.57
C ARG A 49 7.61 -21.98 -0.31
N LYS A 50 8.03 -22.81 0.66
CA LYS A 50 7.34 -22.93 1.97
C LYS A 50 7.38 -21.62 2.77
N LYS A 51 8.50 -20.88 2.70
CA LYS A 51 8.63 -19.56 3.31
C LYS A 51 7.68 -18.55 2.66
N PHE A 52 7.61 -18.53 1.33
CA PHE A 52 6.63 -17.70 0.60
C PHE A 52 5.20 -17.97 1.08
N VAL A 53 4.78 -19.23 1.15
CA VAL A 53 3.42 -19.58 1.59
C VAL A 53 3.14 -19.08 3.01
N ALA A 54 4.13 -19.19 3.91
CA ALA A 54 4.00 -18.68 5.27
C ALA A 54 3.89 -17.14 5.31
N ASP A 55 4.73 -16.43 4.54
CA ASP A 55 4.69 -14.98 4.43
C ASP A 55 3.34 -14.50 3.84
N ALA A 56 2.88 -15.12 2.76
CA ALA A 56 1.62 -14.79 2.10
C ALA A 56 0.42 -14.98 3.04
N ARG A 57 0.35 -16.10 3.78
CA ARG A 57 -0.71 -16.36 4.75
C ARG A 57 -0.68 -15.36 5.91
N ARG A 58 0.50 -15.02 6.42
CA ARG A 58 0.68 -14.05 7.50
C ARG A 58 0.20 -12.66 7.10
N LEU A 59 0.60 -12.17 5.93
CA LEU A 59 0.21 -10.84 5.44
C LEU A 59 -1.27 -10.79 5.06
N THR A 60 -1.82 -11.86 4.47
CA THR A 60 -3.27 -12.00 4.24
C THR A 60 -4.06 -11.96 5.54
N ALA A 61 -3.55 -12.60 6.61
CA ALA A 61 -4.19 -12.57 7.92
C ALA A 61 -4.18 -11.16 8.53
N GLU A 62 -3.11 -10.38 8.34
CA GLU A 62 -3.07 -8.98 8.76
C GLU A 62 -4.12 -8.15 8.02
N LEU A 63 -4.20 -8.27 6.69
CA LEU A 63 -5.20 -7.56 5.90
C LEU A 63 -6.62 -7.82 6.43
N PHE A 64 -6.96 -9.09 6.67
CA PHE A 64 -8.27 -9.46 7.22
C PHE A 64 -8.41 -9.25 8.74
N ALA A 65 -7.39 -8.72 9.43
CA ALA A 65 -7.52 -8.19 10.78
C ALA A 65 -7.91 -6.70 10.77
N THR A 66 -7.67 -5.99 9.66
CA THR A 66 -7.96 -4.56 9.50
C THR A 66 -9.35 -4.32 8.90
N SER A 67 -10.20 -3.51 9.55
CA SER A 67 -11.49 -3.11 8.99
C SER A 67 -11.32 -2.08 7.84
N PRO A 68 -12.07 -2.20 6.72
CA PRO A 68 -13.27 -3.02 6.57
C PRO A 68 -13.00 -4.43 6.00
N PHE A 69 -11.76 -4.76 5.62
CA PHE A 69 -11.44 -6.08 5.06
C PHE A 69 -11.76 -7.22 6.03
N LYS A 70 -11.63 -6.98 7.34
CA LYS A 70 -12.05 -7.92 8.38
C LYS A 70 -13.50 -8.34 8.25
N GLU A 71 -14.41 -7.38 8.18
CA GLU A 71 -15.86 -7.61 8.06
C GLU A 71 -16.20 -8.19 6.69
N ARG A 72 -15.41 -7.81 5.66
CA ARG A 72 -15.60 -8.20 4.27
C ARG A 72 -14.76 -9.40 3.85
N ARG A 73 -14.13 -10.14 4.77
CA ARG A 73 -13.20 -11.25 4.43
C ARG A 73 -13.82 -12.28 3.48
N ARG A 74 -15.10 -12.60 3.67
CA ARG A 74 -15.84 -13.59 2.86
C ARG A 74 -16.14 -13.13 1.44
N ASP A 75 -15.82 -11.90 1.11
CA ASP A 75 -15.94 -11.34 -0.23
C ASP A 75 -14.66 -11.49 -1.07
N PHE A 76 -13.59 -12.03 -0.49
CA PHE A 76 -12.32 -12.22 -1.18
C PHE A 76 -12.03 -13.69 -1.42
N ASN A 77 -11.49 -13.98 -2.61
CA ASN A 77 -10.63 -15.12 -2.85
C ASN A 77 -9.18 -14.64 -2.81
N VAL A 78 -8.28 -15.43 -2.24
CA VAL A 78 -6.85 -15.13 -2.16
C VAL A 78 -6.06 -16.27 -2.75
N TRP A 79 -5.28 -15.95 -3.76
CA TRP A 79 -4.44 -16.87 -4.52
C TRP A 79 -2.95 -16.55 -4.29
N GLY A 80 -2.10 -17.54 -4.47
CA GLY A 80 -0.65 -17.38 -4.38
C GLY A 80 0.07 -17.93 -5.61
N LEU A 81 1.02 -17.19 -6.15
CA LEU A 81 1.98 -17.67 -7.13
C LEU A 81 3.40 -17.31 -6.70
N CYS A 82 4.33 -18.24 -6.86
CA CYS A 82 5.72 -18.09 -6.43
C CYS A 82 6.65 -18.64 -7.51
N PRO A 83 6.94 -17.85 -8.57
CA PRO A 83 7.96 -18.21 -9.53
C PRO A 83 9.31 -18.40 -8.84
N ALA A 84 9.99 -19.50 -9.16
CA ALA A 84 11.27 -19.81 -8.54
C ALA A 84 12.36 -18.84 -9.02
N ALA A 85 12.90 -18.04 -8.11
CA ALA A 85 14.08 -17.23 -8.35
C ALA A 85 15.35 -18.09 -8.37
N ARG A 86 16.34 -17.68 -9.16
CA ARG A 86 17.66 -18.32 -9.20
C ARG A 86 18.43 -18.12 -7.89
N GLU A 87 18.23 -16.97 -7.27
CA GLU A 87 18.89 -16.54 -6.04
C GLU A 87 17.86 -15.92 -5.10
N SER A 88 18.10 -16.03 -3.79
CA SER A 88 17.23 -15.47 -2.77
C SER A 88 17.33 -13.94 -2.72
N GLY A 89 16.18 -13.27 -2.68
CA GLY A 89 16.02 -11.82 -2.63
C GLY A 89 15.91 -11.14 -4.00
N ILE A 90 15.75 -9.82 -3.97
CA ILE A 90 15.61 -8.97 -5.16
C ILE A 90 16.80 -8.02 -5.32
N SER A 91 16.80 -7.21 -6.39
CA SER A 91 17.81 -6.18 -6.64
C SER A 91 17.73 -5.04 -5.62
N ARG A 92 18.91 -4.54 -5.20
CA ARG A 92 19.10 -3.28 -4.45
C ARG A 92 20.37 -2.59 -4.98
N PRO A 93 20.27 -1.87 -6.12
CA PRO A 93 21.39 -1.20 -6.76
C PRO A 93 22.20 -0.28 -5.85
N SER A 94 21.56 0.42 -4.91
CA SER A 94 22.26 1.33 -3.96
C SER A 94 23.30 0.63 -3.08
N THR A 95 23.19 -0.70 -2.93
CA THR A 95 24.15 -1.54 -2.19
C THR A 95 24.99 -2.45 -3.10
N GLY A 96 24.91 -2.26 -4.42
CA GLY A 96 25.61 -3.10 -5.41
C GLY A 96 25.01 -4.50 -5.61
N ILE A 97 23.79 -4.73 -5.11
CA ILE A 97 23.10 -6.03 -5.27
C ILE A 97 22.25 -5.98 -6.53
N HIS A 98 22.58 -6.83 -7.50
CA HIS A 98 21.83 -6.99 -8.74
C HIS A 98 21.39 -8.45 -8.87
N ARG A 99 20.08 -8.66 -8.95
CA ARG A 99 19.45 -9.99 -9.07
C ARG A 99 18.41 -9.97 -10.16
N ALA A 100 18.39 -11.02 -10.96
CA ALA A 100 17.35 -11.28 -11.96
C ALA A 100 16.22 -12.10 -11.32
N SER A 101 15.46 -11.48 -10.41
CA SER A 101 14.29 -12.10 -9.79
C SER A 101 13.13 -12.20 -10.81
N PRO A 102 12.28 -13.24 -10.75
CA PRO A 102 11.31 -13.52 -11.81
C PRO A 102 10.32 -12.39 -12.15
N VAL A 103 9.86 -11.63 -11.15
CA VAL A 103 8.92 -10.52 -11.36
C VAL A 103 9.67 -9.21 -11.66
N GLY A 104 10.99 -9.19 -11.47
CA GLY A 104 11.84 -8.03 -11.71
C GLY A 104 11.65 -6.90 -10.68
N ALA A 105 11.18 -7.21 -9.47
CA ALA A 105 11.09 -6.21 -8.41
C ALA A 105 12.50 -5.71 -8.02
N THR A 106 12.61 -4.42 -7.72
CA THR A 106 13.85 -3.80 -7.27
C THR A 106 13.56 -2.72 -6.24
N TYR A 107 14.44 -2.59 -5.25
CA TYR A 107 14.56 -1.36 -4.47
C TYR A 107 15.08 -0.21 -5.35
N ASP A 108 15.20 0.98 -4.74
CA ASP A 108 15.81 2.16 -5.35
C ASP A 108 15.02 2.72 -6.54
N ALA A 109 13.71 2.43 -6.63
CA ALA A 109 12.86 2.97 -7.68
C ALA A 109 12.90 4.51 -7.66
N PHE A 110 13.22 5.11 -8.81
CA PHE A 110 13.41 6.56 -8.98
C PHE A 110 14.45 7.18 -8.03
N GLY A 111 15.41 6.40 -7.54
CA GLY A 111 16.43 6.84 -6.59
C GLY A 111 15.96 6.88 -5.13
N SER A 112 14.74 6.43 -4.84
CA SER A 112 14.23 6.30 -3.46
C SER A 112 14.60 4.94 -2.88
N GLU A 113 15.51 4.93 -1.89
CA GLU A 113 16.14 3.71 -1.34
C GLU A 113 15.16 2.59 -0.93
N ARG A 114 13.97 2.97 -0.45
CA ARG A 114 12.98 2.04 0.13
C ARG A 114 11.77 1.81 -0.78
N TYR A 115 11.74 2.45 -1.95
CA TYR A 115 10.64 2.27 -2.89
C TYR A 115 10.89 1.03 -3.72
N ILE A 116 10.02 0.03 -3.55
CA ILE A 116 10.09 -1.23 -4.29
C ILE A 116 9.06 -1.17 -5.42
N LEU A 117 9.49 -1.39 -6.66
CA LEU A 117 8.62 -1.51 -7.83
C LEU A 117 9.15 -2.59 -8.78
N THR A 118 8.33 -3.06 -9.71
CA THR A 118 8.78 -3.76 -10.91
C THR A 118 8.57 -2.87 -12.14
N PHE A 119 9.59 -2.76 -12.97
CA PHE A 119 9.46 -2.09 -14.27
C PHE A 119 9.18 -3.10 -15.41
N ASP A 120 9.26 -4.40 -15.12
CA ASP A 120 8.99 -5.46 -16.09
C ASP A 120 7.51 -5.86 -16.06
N ASN A 121 6.66 -4.93 -16.54
CA ASN A 121 5.21 -5.16 -16.58
C ASN A 121 4.84 -6.38 -17.45
N LYS A 122 5.66 -6.75 -18.44
CA LYS A 122 5.39 -7.92 -19.29
C LYS A 122 5.64 -9.22 -18.53
N ALA A 123 6.76 -9.36 -17.84
CA ALA A 123 7.05 -10.54 -17.02
C ALA A 123 6.00 -10.67 -15.91
N PHE A 124 5.73 -9.58 -15.19
CA PHE A 124 4.70 -9.51 -14.16
C PHE A 124 3.34 -10.02 -14.66
N ARG A 125 2.79 -9.43 -15.74
CA ARG A 125 1.46 -9.79 -16.25
C ARG A 125 1.42 -11.20 -16.81
N ARG A 126 2.51 -11.68 -17.42
CA ARG A 126 2.62 -13.07 -17.89
C ARG A 126 2.54 -14.05 -16.73
N ILE A 127 3.26 -13.81 -15.64
CA ILE A 127 3.24 -14.67 -14.46
C ILE A 127 1.87 -14.62 -13.78
N ALA A 128 1.31 -13.42 -13.59
CA ALA A 128 0.01 -13.25 -12.96
C ALA A 128 -1.15 -13.91 -13.73
N SER A 129 -1.02 -14.06 -15.06
CA SER A 129 -2.04 -14.70 -15.90
C SER A 129 -2.35 -16.18 -15.58
N PHE A 130 -1.52 -16.83 -14.75
CA PHE A 130 -1.74 -18.20 -14.27
C PHE A 130 -2.62 -18.29 -13.01
N ALA A 131 -3.21 -17.18 -12.57
CA ALA A 131 -4.17 -17.13 -11.48
C ALA A 131 -5.40 -16.27 -11.88
N PRO A 132 -6.59 -16.52 -11.30
CA PRO A 132 -7.63 -15.51 -11.23
C PRO A 132 -7.11 -14.31 -10.42
N TYR A 133 -7.24 -13.09 -10.96
CA TYR A 133 -6.86 -11.88 -10.24
C TYR A 133 -7.54 -10.63 -10.80
N GLU A 134 -7.88 -9.73 -9.89
CA GLU A 134 -8.16 -8.31 -10.20
C GLU A 134 -7.10 -7.41 -9.57
N PHE A 135 -6.61 -7.79 -8.38
CA PHE A 135 -5.60 -7.08 -7.62
C PHE A 135 -4.39 -7.96 -7.34
N VAL A 136 -3.19 -7.35 -7.31
CA VAL A 136 -1.95 -8.08 -7.04
C VAL A 136 -1.12 -7.38 -5.96
N GLU A 137 -0.70 -8.14 -4.97
CA GLU A 137 0.31 -7.76 -3.99
C GLU A 137 1.58 -8.58 -4.20
N ILE A 138 2.68 -7.91 -4.55
CA ILE A 138 3.99 -8.53 -4.76
C ILE A 138 4.76 -8.53 -3.44
N ILE A 139 4.93 -9.71 -2.84
CA ILE A 139 5.74 -9.86 -1.63
C ILE A 139 7.15 -10.29 -2.01
N THR A 140 8.15 -9.57 -1.53
CA THR A 140 9.56 -9.81 -1.90
C THR A 140 10.30 -10.50 -0.76
N ASN A 141 11.20 -11.42 -1.11
CA ASN A 141 11.98 -12.19 -0.13
C ASN A 141 13.14 -11.37 0.46
N THR A 142 12.83 -10.26 1.11
CA THR A 142 13.81 -9.34 1.71
C THR A 142 13.32 -8.83 3.06
N SER A 143 14.25 -8.36 3.90
CA SER A 143 13.96 -7.89 5.26
C SER A 143 14.13 -6.37 5.44
N THR A 144 14.84 -5.70 4.53
CA THR A 144 14.98 -4.24 4.57
C THR A 144 13.63 -3.59 4.32
N TYR A 145 13.24 -2.64 5.18
CA TYR A 145 11.98 -1.90 5.02
C TYR A 145 11.84 -1.34 3.60
N GLY A 146 10.73 -1.64 2.95
CA GLY A 146 10.37 -1.09 1.66
C GLY A 146 9.07 -1.67 1.14
N GLY A 147 8.47 -0.96 0.18
CA GLY A 147 7.20 -1.28 -0.42
C GLY A 147 6.76 -0.17 -1.36
N GLY A 148 5.54 -0.27 -1.86
CA GLY A 148 4.94 0.71 -2.75
C GLY A 148 3.64 0.23 -3.39
N GLY A 149 2.64 1.09 -3.49
CA GLY A 149 1.32 0.78 -4.05
C GLY A 149 0.89 1.78 -5.10
N ILE A 150 0.36 1.27 -6.22
CA ILE A 150 -0.16 2.09 -7.32
C ILE A 150 -1.53 1.57 -7.75
N LEU A 151 -2.51 2.48 -7.79
CA LEU A 151 -3.89 2.19 -8.19
C LEU A 151 -3.94 1.46 -9.54
N GLY A 152 -4.63 0.32 -9.58
CA GLY A 152 -4.84 -0.46 -10.81
C GLY A 152 -3.60 -1.16 -11.38
N GLN A 153 -2.46 -1.08 -10.68
CA GLN A 153 -1.25 -1.82 -11.02
C GLN A 153 -1.00 -2.97 -10.05
N TYR A 154 -0.29 -2.70 -8.95
CA TYR A 154 0.04 -3.66 -7.89
C TYR A 154 0.44 -2.91 -6.62
N GLY A 155 0.45 -3.61 -5.49
CA GLY A 155 1.22 -3.26 -4.29
C GLY A 155 2.49 -4.10 -4.17
N THR A 156 3.45 -3.63 -3.38
CA THR A 156 4.68 -4.35 -3.07
C THR A 156 5.06 -4.21 -1.60
N VAL A 157 5.68 -5.25 -1.03
CA VAL A 157 6.23 -5.17 0.32
C VAL A 157 7.42 -6.13 0.51
N ALA A 158 8.42 -5.69 1.27
CA ALA A 158 9.48 -6.56 1.78
C ALA A 158 8.94 -7.50 2.87
N ALA A 159 8.65 -8.75 2.53
CA ALA A 159 7.88 -9.67 3.37
C ALA A 159 8.54 -9.96 4.73
N GLY A 160 9.88 -9.98 4.77
CA GLY A 160 10.67 -10.22 5.98
C GLY A 160 10.89 -8.99 6.84
N SER A 161 10.36 -7.82 6.47
CA SER A 161 10.49 -6.61 7.28
C SER A 161 9.62 -6.68 8.52
N THR A 162 10.13 -6.18 9.65
CA THR A 162 9.38 -5.95 10.89
C THR A 162 8.07 -5.18 10.65
N TRP A 163 8.06 -4.28 9.66
CA TRP A 163 6.92 -3.42 9.34
C TRP A 163 6.08 -3.91 8.17
N ALA A 164 6.37 -5.10 7.64
CA ALA A 164 5.62 -5.68 6.53
C ALA A 164 4.11 -5.73 6.76
N PRO A 165 3.58 -6.05 7.96
CA PRO A 165 2.13 -6.02 8.22
C PRO A 165 1.50 -4.64 7.93
N TYR A 166 2.10 -3.57 8.47
CA TYR A 166 1.65 -2.20 8.22
C TYR A 166 1.77 -1.81 6.74
N VAL A 167 2.94 -2.04 6.14
CA VAL A 167 3.20 -1.65 4.75
C VAL A 167 2.25 -2.38 3.81
N PHE A 168 2.07 -3.69 3.97
CA PHE A 168 1.16 -4.47 3.14
C PHE A 168 -0.27 -3.90 3.10
N VAL A 169 -0.84 -3.56 4.25
CA VAL A 169 -2.20 -2.99 4.31
C VAL A 169 -2.25 -1.56 3.77
N HIS A 170 -1.22 -0.75 4.05
CA HIS A 170 -1.10 0.62 3.54
C HIS A 170 -1.00 0.66 2.00
N GLU A 171 -0.08 -0.12 1.42
CA GLU A 171 0.12 -0.18 -0.03
C GLU A 171 -1.10 -0.77 -0.74
N PHE A 172 -1.77 -1.75 -0.12
CA PHE A 172 -3.04 -2.26 -0.64
C PHE A 172 -4.11 -1.16 -0.64
N GLY A 173 -4.13 -0.24 0.33
CA GLY A 173 -5.00 0.93 0.31
C GLY A 173 -4.85 1.80 -0.95
N HIS A 174 -3.60 2.05 -1.38
CA HIS A 174 -3.33 2.75 -2.64
C HIS A 174 -3.78 1.93 -3.85
N HIS A 175 -3.35 0.66 -3.92
CA HIS A 175 -3.59 -0.20 -5.06
C HIS A 175 -5.08 -0.52 -5.27
N PHE A 176 -5.78 -0.80 -4.18
CA PHE A 176 -7.16 -1.26 -4.15
C PHE A 176 -8.18 -0.13 -4.26
N ALA A 177 -8.04 0.90 -3.42
CA ALA A 177 -9.06 1.95 -3.27
C ALA A 177 -8.61 3.34 -3.75
N GLY A 178 -7.41 3.46 -4.32
CA GLY A 178 -6.91 4.74 -4.83
C GLY A 178 -6.76 5.78 -3.73
N LEU A 179 -6.50 5.34 -2.50
CA LEU A 179 -6.25 6.24 -1.38
C LEU A 179 -4.95 7.00 -1.63
N ALA A 180 -4.91 8.29 -1.30
CA ALA A 180 -3.67 9.06 -1.25
C ALA A 180 -2.98 8.86 0.10
N ASP A 181 -1.68 9.16 0.11
CA ASP A 181 -0.97 9.38 1.35
C ASP A 181 -1.50 10.60 2.08
N GLU A 182 -1.86 10.41 3.34
CA GLU A 182 -2.31 11.48 4.22
C GLU A 182 -1.13 12.13 4.94
N TYR A 183 0.06 11.51 4.93
CA TYR A 183 1.26 12.11 5.52
C TYR A 183 1.87 13.18 4.63
N TYR A 184 2.54 14.14 5.28
CA TYR A 184 3.14 15.29 4.61
C TYR A 184 4.58 15.59 5.01
N THR A 185 5.13 14.88 6.01
CA THR A 185 6.48 15.13 6.51
C THR A 185 7.54 14.25 5.84
N SER A 186 7.16 13.19 5.15
CA SER A 186 8.09 12.25 4.51
C SER A 186 8.80 12.87 3.29
N SER A 187 10.06 12.49 3.09
CA SER A 187 10.77 12.75 1.82
C SER A 187 10.20 11.86 0.72
N VAL A 188 9.83 12.44 -0.42
CA VAL A 188 9.27 11.73 -1.57
C VAL A 188 10.01 12.05 -2.85
N ALA A 189 9.82 11.22 -3.89
CA ALA A 189 10.36 11.45 -5.23
C ALA A 189 9.47 12.38 -6.09
N TYR A 190 8.30 12.78 -5.59
CA TYR A 190 7.36 13.64 -6.30
C TYR A 190 7.77 15.11 -6.22
N LEU A 191 7.58 15.83 -7.33
CA LEU A 191 7.68 17.29 -7.33
C LEU A 191 6.36 17.90 -6.83
N PRO A 192 6.40 19.00 -6.07
CA PRO A 192 5.19 19.71 -5.66
C PRO A 192 4.43 20.22 -6.89
N ARG A 193 3.10 20.20 -6.83
CA ARG A 193 2.27 20.73 -7.93
C ARG A 193 2.38 22.26 -7.98
N THR A 194 2.52 22.80 -9.19
CA THR A 194 2.52 24.26 -9.42
C THR A 194 1.12 24.86 -9.30
N ASP A 195 0.09 24.09 -9.70
CA ASP A 195 -1.32 24.47 -9.60
C ASP A 195 -2.08 23.52 -8.67
N ARG A 196 -2.80 24.10 -7.70
CA ARG A 196 -3.56 23.34 -6.71
C ARG A 196 -4.98 23.06 -7.20
N VAL A 197 -5.16 21.88 -7.78
CA VAL A 197 -6.46 21.35 -8.21
C VAL A 197 -6.98 20.34 -7.20
N GLU A 198 -8.30 20.14 -7.18
CA GLU A 198 -8.92 19.13 -6.33
C GLU A 198 -8.40 17.72 -6.73
N PRO A 199 -7.80 16.96 -5.79
CA PRO A 199 -7.32 15.59 -6.07
C PRO A 199 -8.47 14.66 -6.45
N TYR A 200 -8.22 13.59 -7.19
CA TYR A 200 -9.26 12.59 -7.47
C TYR A 200 -9.39 11.57 -6.31
N GLU A 201 -8.33 11.42 -5.52
CA GLU A 201 -8.25 10.50 -4.40
C GLU A 201 -9.30 10.84 -3.33
N PRO A 202 -10.01 9.83 -2.78
CA PRO A 202 -11.20 10.07 -1.98
C PRO A 202 -10.91 10.58 -0.56
N ASN A 203 -9.70 10.35 -0.03
CA ASN A 203 -9.30 10.64 1.34
C ASN A 203 -8.43 11.90 1.48
N VAL A 204 -8.33 12.73 0.45
CA VAL A 204 -7.64 14.02 0.50
C VAL A 204 -8.40 15.07 -0.29
N THR A 205 -8.29 16.34 0.08
CA THR A 205 -8.95 17.46 -0.60
C THR A 205 -8.05 18.69 -0.63
N ALA A 206 -8.14 19.51 -1.68
CA ALA A 206 -7.55 20.84 -1.69
C ALA A 206 -8.43 21.87 -0.94
N LEU A 207 -9.65 21.46 -0.56
CA LEU A 207 -10.65 22.27 0.15
C LEU A 207 -10.92 23.62 -0.54
N LEU A 208 -10.97 23.61 -1.89
CA LEU A 208 -11.21 24.82 -2.68
C LEU A 208 -12.60 25.44 -2.37
N ASP A 209 -13.58 24.59 -2.02
CA ASP A 209 -14.91 24.98 -1.56
C ASP A 209 -15.33 24.09 -0.37
N PRO A 210 -15.39 24.61 0.86
CA PRO A 210 -15.81 23.85 2.04
C PRO A 210 -17.23 23.27 1.97
N ALA A 211 -18.11 23.81 1.11
CA ALA A 211 -19.44 23.25 0.87
C ALA A 211 -19.39 21.97 0.02
N LYS A 212 -18.31 21.75 -0.74
CA LYS A 212 -18.08 20.60 -1.63
C LYS A 212 -17.04 19.61 -1.09
N LEU A 213 -16.78 19.63 0.21
CA LEU A 213 -15.90 18.66 0.86
C LEU A 213 -16.32 17.22 0.48
N LYS A 214 -15.39 16.42 -0.02
CA LYS A 214 -15.64 15.05 -0.54
C LYS A 214 -16.39 14.12 0.43
N TRP A 215 -16.22 14.31 1.72
CA TRP A 215 -16.83 13.51 2.79
C TRP A 215 -17.70 14.36 3.70
N LYS A 216 -18.32 15.42 3.16
CA LYS A 216 -19.15 16.36 3.93
C LYS A 216 -20.24 15.65 4.74
N ASP A 217 -20.82 14.60 4.17
CA ASP A 217 -21.86 13.75 4.77
C ASP A 217 -21.38 12.96 6.00
N LEU A 218 -20.06 12.74 6.14
CA LEU A 218 -19.46 12.05 7.29
C LEU A 218 -18.96 13.01 8.37
N VAL A 219 -18.90 14.32 8.11
CA VAL A 219 -18.42 15.30 9.08
C VAL A 219 -19.34 15.33 10.29
N VAL A 220 -18.77 15.18 11.48
CA VAL A 220 -19.54 15.22 12.73
C VAL A 220 -20.02 16.64 12.98
N GLU A 221 -21.31 16.81 13.31
CA GLU A 221 -21.90 18.11 13.62
C GLU A 221 -21.06 18.91 14.63
N GLY A 222 -20.86 20.20 14.36
CA GLY A 222 -20.04 21.09 15.18
C GLY A 222 -18.52 20.97 14.96
N THR A 223 -18.05 20.08 14.07
CA THR A 223 -16.62 20.02 13.70
C THR A 223 -16.27 21.18 12.77
N PRO A 224 -15.33 22.08 13.13
CA PRO A 224 -14.93 23.20 12.29
C PRO A 224 -14.22 22.71 11.01
N LEU A 225 -14.38 23.47 9.92
CA LEU A 225 -13.72 23.22 8.64
C LEU A 225 -13.00 24.50 8.19
N PRO A 226 -11.65 24.50 8.07
CA PRO A 226 -10.75 23.39 8.40
C PRO A 226 -10.74 23.06 9.90
N THR A 227 -10.39 21.82 10.24
CA THR A 227 -10.39 21.30 11.61
C THR A 227 -9.05 21.59 12.28
N PRO A 228 -9.00 22.39 13.37
CA PRO A 228 -7.77 22.63 14.11
C PRO A 228 -7.25 21.35 14.76
N TRP A 229 -5.93 21.18 14.80
CA TRP A 229 -5.24 20.07 15.44
C TRP A 229 -3.83 20.50 15.87
N GLN A 230 -3.15 19.71 16.72
CA GLN A 230 -1.81 20.01 17.27
C GLN A 230 -0.70 19.81 16.23
N LYS A 231 -0.82 20.52 15.12
CA LYS A 231 0.07 20.42 13.96
C LYS A 231 1.49 20.85 14.28
N ALA A 232 1.67 21.92 15.04
CA ALA A 232 2.99 22.44 15.37
C ALA A 232 3.77 21.45 16.24
N GLU A 233 3.09 20.85 17.22
CA GLU A 233 3.62 19.82 18.10
C GLU A 233 3.98 18.55 17.30
N TYR A 234 3.12 18.15 16.36
CA TYR A 234 3.39 17.02 15.46
C TYR A 234 4.60 17.28 14.57
N GLU A 235 4.72 18.46 13.97
CA GLU A 235 5.85 18.82 13.10
C GLU A 235 7.17 18.86 13.88
N GLN A 236 7.17 19.41 15.09
CA GLN A 236 8.34 19.44 15.96
C GLN A 236 8.80 18.02 16.30
N MET A 237 7.87 17.15 16.70
CA MET A 237 8.15 15.74 16.99
C MET A 237 8.66 15.01 15.74
N SER A 238 7.99 15.16 14.60
CA SER A 238 8.36 14.50 13.34
C SER A 238 9.77 14.88 12.91
N LYS A 239 10.13 16.17 12.98
CA LYS A 239 11.48 16.66 12.68
C LYS A 239 12.54 16.01 13.58
N ALA A 240 12.28 15.92 14.89
CA ALA A 240 13.22 15.30 15.83
C ALA A 240 13.46 13.81 15.52
N PHE A 241 12.42 13.06 15.16
CA PHE A 241 12.57 11.66 14.73
C PHE A 241 13.29 11.53 13.38
N GLN A 242 13.05 12.44 12.44
CA GLN A 242 13.73 12.45 11.14
C GLN A 242 15.23 12.71 11.27
N GLU A 243 15.64 13.65 12.11
CA GLU A 243 17.05 13.93 12.39
C GLU A 243 17.77 12.70 12.98
N ARG A 244 17.14 12.04 13.96
CA ARG A 244 17.66 10.79 14.55
C ARG A 244 17.74 9.67 13.51
N ARG A 245 16.72 9.54 12.66
CA ARG A 245 16.69 8.54 11.58
C ARG A 245 17.80 8.79 10.54
N ALA A 246 18.02 10.05 10.17
CA ALA A 246 19.09 10.43 9.25
C ALA A 246 20.47 10.12 9.83
N ALA A 247 20.68 10.34 11.14
CA ALA A 247 21.90 9.98 11.83
C ALA A 247 22.18 8.46 11.77
N ILE A 248 21.18 7.62 12.11
CA ILE A 248 21.27 6.15 12.02
C ILE A 248 21.72 5.70 10.62
N ARG A 249 21.13 6.27 9.56
CA ARG A 249 21.46 5.92 8.17
C ARG A 249 22.86 6.40 7.78
N ARG A 250 23.23 7.63 8.12
CA ARG A 250 24.56 8.19 7.86
C ARG A 250 25.67 7.38 8.54
N GLU A 251 25.40 6.89 9.75
CA GLU A 251 26.31 6.05 10.55
C GLU A 251 26.27 4.58 10.14
N ARG A 252 25.42 4.20 9.17
CA ARG A 252 25.21 2.81 8.72
C ARG A 252 24.92 1.84 9.87
N ARG A 253 24.17 2.32 10.86
CA ARG A 253 23.81 1.53 12.04
C ARG A 253 22.85 0.39 11.68
N PRO A 254 22.82 -0.70 12.47
CA PRO A 254 21.98 -1.87 12.20
C PRO A 254 20.49 -1.52 12.04
N GLU A 255 19.79 -2.29 11.19
CA GLU A 255 18.35 -2.09 10.95
C GLU A 255 17.51 -2.26 12.23
N SER A 256 17.98 -3.01 13.22
CA SER A 256 17.31 -3.14 14.53
C SER A 256 17.19 -1.81 15.28
N GLU A 257 18.15 -0.91 15.10
CA GLU A 257 18.12 0.43 15.70
C GLU A 257 17.12 1.34 14.98
N PHE A 258 17.04 1.21 13.65
CA PHE A 258 16.01 1.86 12.85
C PHE A 258 14.61 1.39 13.27
N ASP A 259 14.43 0.09 13.49
CA ASP A 259 13.18 -0.49 13.96
C ASP A 259 12.81 -0.04 15.36
N ALA A 260 13.78 0.06 16.27
CA ALA A 260 13.57 0.58 17.62
C ALA A 260 13.11 2.05 17.58
N LEU A 261 13.78 2.90 16.79
CA LEU A 261 13.38 4.30 16.60
C LEU A 261 11.99 4.42 15.98
N THR A 262 11.67 3.56 15.01
CA THR A 262 10.36 3.59 14.33
C THR A 262 9.24 3.17 15.29
N ARG A 263 9.48 2.21 16.20
CA ARG A 263 8.55 1.86 17.28
C ARG A 263 8.35 2.99 18.28
N GLU A 264 9.43 3.68 18.64
CA GLU A 264 9.36 4.87 19.49
C GLU A 264 8.52 5.97 18.84
N ASN A 265 8.77 6.26 17.55
CA ASN A 265 8.01 7.24 16.79
C ASN A 265 6.52 6.87 16.72
N LYS A 266 6.18 5.62 16.38
CA LYS A 266 4.78 5.13 16.35
C LYS A 266 4.07 5.41 17.68
N LYS A 267 4.70 5.09 18.81
CA LYS A 267 4.11 5.33 20.14
C LYS A 267 3.92 6.81 20.43
N ALA A 268 4.86 7.65 20.02
CA ALA A 268 4.78 9.10 20.18
C ALA A 268 3.65 9.70 19.32
N GLU A 269 3.56 9.29 18.05
CA GLU A 269 2.46 9.64 17.13
C GLU A 269 1.10 9.22 17.69
N GLU A 270 0.96 7.98 18.13
CA GLU A 270 -0.29 7.48 18.74
C GLU A 270 -0.70 8.29 19.97
N LYS A 271 0.24 8.59 20.87
CA LYS A 271 -0.02 9.38 22.07
C LYS A 271 -0.47 10.80 21.73
N LEU A 272 0.22 11.46 20.80
CA LEU A 272 -0.10 12.84 20.40
C LEU A 272 -1.46 12.90 19.70
N LEU A 273 -1.67 12.04 18.70
CA LEU A 273 -2.85 12.08 17.83
C LEU A 273 -4.13 11.59 18.53
N SER A 274 -4.01 10.71 19.54
CA SER A 274 -5.16 10.31 20.36
C SER A 274 -5.58 11.37 21.38
N ALA A 275 -4.68 12.30 21.73
CA ALA A 275 -4.98 13.42 22.63
C ALA A 275 -5.58 14.64 21.90
N GLU A 276 -5.73 14.58 20.56
CA GLU A 276 -6.33 15.66 19.79
C GLU A 276 -7.77 15.95 20.22
N LYS A 277 -8.12 17.24 20.28
CA LYS A 277 -9.49 17.69 20.59
C LYS A 277 -10.55 17.04 19.69
N PHE A 278 -10.21 16.82 18.43
CA PHE A 278 -11.08 16.20 17.43
C PHE A 278 -10.62 14.78 17.05
N ALA A 279 -9.88 14.09 17.92
CA ALA A 279 -9.54 12.68 17.74
C ALA A 279 -10.81 11.84 17.50
N GLY A 280 -10.77 10.96 16.50
CA GLY A 280 -11.91 10.11 16.14
C GLY A 280 -13.10 10.83 15.47
N LYS A 281 -13.02 12.15 15.26
CA LYS A 281 -14.02 12.90 14.48
C LYS A 281 -13.57 13.03 13.04
N VAL A 282 -14.52 12.92 12.11
CA VAL A 282 -14.29 13.24 10.70
C VAL A 282 -14.36 14.75 10.51
N GLY A 283 -13.32 15.31 9.90
CA GLY A 283 -13.14 16.74 9.67
C GLY A 283 -12.26 17.00 8.44
N ALA A 284 -11.57 18.14 8.41
CA ALA A 284 -10.59 18.47 7.37
C ALA A 284 -9.30 18.97 8.05
N PHE A 285 -8.38 18.05 8.33
CA PHE A 285 -7.14 18.31 9.05
C PHE A 285 -6.04 18.69 8.06
N GLU A 286 -5.47 19.89 8.17
CA GLU A 286 -4.48 20.39 7.21
C GLU A 286 -3.18 19.58 7.27
N GLY A 287 -2.62 19.25 6.11
CA GLY A 287 -1.42 18.45 5.91
C GLY A 287 -1.78 17.08 5.35
N ALA A 288 -1.48 16.89 4.06
CA ALA A 288 -1.69 15.64 3.30
C ALA A 288 -0.94 15.68 1.97
N MET A 289 -0.88 14.56 1.23
CA MET A 289 -0.24 14.49 -0.09
C MET A 289 1.18 15.06 -0.12
N TYR A 290 2.00 14.76 0.89
CA TYR A 290 3.39 15.24 0.95
C TYR A 290 3.53 16.76 1.12
N GLU A 291 2.43 17.50 1.28
CA GLU A 291 2.42 18.95 1.42
C GLU A 291 1.85 19.37 2.78
N ALA A 292 2.65 20.12 3.53
CA ALA A 292 2.26 20.57 4.87
C ALA A 292 1.04 21.50 4.85
N LYS A 293 0.76 22.22 3.76
CA LYS A 293 -0.30 23.25 3.72
C LYS A 293 -1.21 23.09 2.52
N GLY A 294 -2.50 23.33 2.77
CA GLY A 294 -3.60 23.41 1.81
C GLY A 294 -3.98 22.15 1.03
N TYR A 295 -3.48 20.98 1.43
CA TYR A 295 -4.27 19.76 1.33
C TYR A 295 -4.73 19.33 2.72
N TYR A 296 -5.87 18.66 2.78
CA TYR A 296 -6.51 18.25 4.02
C TYR A 296 -6.88 16.77 3.96
N ARG A 297 -6.73 16.10 5.10
CA ARG A 297 -7.13 14.70 5.32
C ARG A 297 -8.38 14.61 6.22
N PRO A 298 -9.14 13.51 6.16
CA PRO A 298 -10.43 13.38 6.84
C PRO A 298 -10.36 13.17 8.34
N ALA A 299 -9.23 12.72 8.88
CA ALA A 299 -9.10 12.37 10.29
C ALA A 299 -7.72 12.77 10.85
N ALA A 300 -7.64 12.94 12.16
CA ALA A 300 -6.37 13.20 12.84
C ALA A 300 -5.34 12.08 12.59
N ASN A 301 -5.81 10.83 12.52
CA ASN A 301 -4.99 9.66 12.27
C ASN A 301 -5.67 8.62 11.35
N CYS A 302 -4.86 7.91 10.59
CA CYS A 302 -5.22 6.84 9.66
C CYS A 302 -3.94 6.04 9.33
N ILE A 303 -4.06 4.78 8.91
CA ILE A 303 -2.94 4.01 8.35
C ILE A 303 -2.31 4.69 7.11
N MET A 304 -3.07 5.52 6.40
CA MET A 304 -2.56 6.36 5.31
C MET A 304 -1.77 7.59 5.81
N PHE A 305 -1.79 7.87 7.12
CA PHE A 305 -1.09 8.99 7.75
C PHE A 305 0.10 8.53 8.61
N SER A 306 -0.13 7.58 9.51
CA SER A 306 0.88 7.08 10.43
C SER A 306 0.91 5.55 10.44
N ARG A 307 1.79 4.97 11.26
CA ARG A 307 1.93 3.51 11.40
C ARG A 307 0.86 2.87 12.29
N CYS A 308 -0.30 3.49 12.44
CA CYS A 308 -1.43 2.87 13.13
C CYS A 308 -2.03 1.71 12.31
N ASP A 309 -2.96 0.98 12.90
CA ASP A 309 -3.50 -0.29 12.40
C ASP A 309 -4.95 -0.17 11.88
N PHE A 310 -5.42 1.05 11.59
CA PHE A 310 -6.79 1.28 11.14
C PHE A 310 -6.91 2.31 10.01
N PHE A 311 -7.87 2.10 9.12
CA PHE A 311 -8.33 3.12 8.18
C PHE A 311 -9.28 4.11 8.89
N CYS A 312 -9.21 5.40 8.53
CA CYS A 312 -10.20 6.38 8.96
C CYS A 312 -11.56 6.10 8.30
N PRO A 313 -12.68 6.68 8.80
CA PRO A 313 -14.01 6.41 8.25
C PRO A 313 -14.16 6.65 6.74
N VAL A 314 -13.46 7.66 6.20
CA VAL A 314 -13.50 7.98 4.75
C VAL A 314 -12.75 6.93 3.93
N CYS A 315 -11.58 6.49 4.40
CA CYS A 315 -10.84 5.40 3.77
C CYS A 315 -11.62 4.07 3.83
N LYS A 316 -12.26 3.77 4.96
CA LYS A 316 -13.14 2.59 5.07
C LYS A 316 -14.27 2.63 4.04
N ARG A 317 -14.98 3.76 3.92
CA ARG A 317 -16.04 3.94 2.93
C ARG A 317 -15.53 3.74 1.50
N ALA A 318 -14.36 4.29 1.16
CA ALA A 318 -13.77 4.12 -0.17
C ALA A 318 -13.43 2.65 -0.48
N ILE A 319 -12.85 1.93 0.49
CA ILE A 319 -12.56 0.50 0.36
C ILE A 319 -13.85 -0.30 0.19
N GLU A 320 -14.88 -0.05 1.01
CA GLU A 320 -16.18 -0.72 0.88
C GLU A 320 -16.80 -0.50 -0.49
N GLN A 321 -16.76 0.73 -1.01
CA GLN A 321 -17.27 1.06 -2.34
C GLN A 321 -16.56 0.30 -3.46
N VAL A 322 -15.26 0.03 -3.33
CA VAL A 322 -14.55 -0.82 -4.29
C VAL A 322 -14.99 -2.27 -4.16
N ILE A 323 -15.07 -2.82 -2.94
CA ILE A 323 -15.52 -4.21 -2.73
C ILE A 323 -16.92 -4.41 -3.35
N GLU A 324 -17.85 -3.49 -3.12
CA GLU A 324 -19.20 -3.56 -3.69
C GLU A 324 -19.23 -3.65 -5.23
N GLN A 325 -18.24 -3.07 -5.93
CA GLN A 325 -18.18 -3.15 -7.40
C GLN A 325 -17.91 -4.57 -7.91
N TYR A 326 -17.28 -5.42 -7.09
CA TYR A 326 -16.89 -6.78 -7.46
C TYR A 326 -17.82 -7.86 -6.89
N VAL A 327 -18.60 -7.55 -5.84
CA VAL A 327 -19.45 -8.54 -5.17
C VAL A 327 -20.94 -8.34 -5.42
N ALA A 328 -21.36 -7.14 -5.85
CA ALA A 328 -22.74 -6.91 -6.21
C ALA A 328 -23.12 -7.74 -7.44
N ALA A 329 -24.31 -8.33 -7.44
CA ALA A 329 -24.84 -8.96 -8.65
C ALA A 329 -24.86 -7.93 -9.80
N PRO A 330 -24.51 -8.32 -11.03
CA PRO A 330 -24.54 -7.40 -12.16
C PRO A 330 -25.91 -6.72 -12.23
N ARG A 331 -25.93 -5.39 -12.24
CA ARG A 331 -27.14 -4.58 -12.36
C ARG A 331 -27.82 -4.78 -13.70
#